data_AF-A0A179SQI0-F1
#
_entry.id   AF-A0A179SQI0-F1
#
_cell.length_a   1.000
_cell.length_b   1.000
_cell.length_c   1.000
_cell.angle_alpha   90.00
_cell.angle_beta   90.00
_cell.angle_gamma   90.00
#
_symmetry.space_group_name_H-M   'P 1'
#
loop_
_entity.id
_entity.type
_entity.pdbx_description
1 polymer ?
#
loop_
_entity_poly.entity_id
_entity_poly.type
_entity_poly.pdbx_seq_one_letter_code
_entity_poly.pdbx_strand_id
1 'polypeptide(L)'
;MEITPSVKVLAVQREEERYYGSEGDLSQYEIFEEEFPQPILYEQVTTNFFHKNPKITVHTINITAISSSAVFQIGSTKDIVCETRTKHIRHFKD
;
A
#
# COMPACT_ATOMS: atom_id res chain seq x y z
N MET A 1 -5.46 -8.55 14.89
CA MET A 1 -5.81 -9.27 13.64
C MET A 1 -5.26 -8.40 12.54
N GLU A 2 -4.01 -8.55 12.12
CA GLU A 2 -3.35 -7.70 11.10
C GLU A 2 -3.56 -8.19 9.67
N ILE A 3 -3.56 -7.27 8.70
CA ILE A 3 -3.27 -7.59 7.31
C ILE A 3 -2.36 -6.52 6.70
N THR A 4 -1.04 -6.71 6.77
CA THR A 4 -0.01 -5.66 6.71
C THR A 4 0.78 -5.52 5.37
N PRO A 5 0.26 -5.15 4.18
CA PRO A 5 1.12 -5.21 2.99
C PRO A 5 1.97 -3.96 2.77
N SER A 6 3.31 -4.01 2.91
CA SER A 6 4.25 -2.91 2.56
C SER A 6 4.86 -3.04 1.15
N VAL A 7 5.28 -1.96 0.47
CA VAL A 7 6.05 -2.04 -0.82
C VAL A 7 6.98 -0.86 -0.96
N LYS A 8 8.13 -1.05 -1.63
CA LYS A 8 8.97 0.02 -2.17
C LYS A 8 9.30 -0.27 -3.63
N VAL A 9 9.05 0.69 -4.50
CA VAL A 9 9.15 0.61 -5.95
C VAL A 9 9.94 1.82 -6.41
N LEU A 10 11.05 1.56 -7.09
CA LEU A 10 11.78 2.57 -7.84
C LEU A 10 11.80 2.10 -9.28
N ALA A 11 11.32 2.93 -10.20
CA ALA A 11 11.51 2.69 -11.63
C ALA A 11 12.17 3.89 -12.27
N VAL A 12 13.31 3.64 -12.92
CA VAL A 12 14.05 4.63 -13.69
C VAL A 12 13.89 4.28 -15.15
N GLN A 13 13.25 5.16 -15.92
CA GLN A 13 13.12 5.03 -17.37
C GLN A 13 14.03 6.02 -18.06
N ARG A 14 14.73 5.57 -19.10
CA ARG A 14 15.66 6.38 -19.89
C ARG A 14 15.37 6.24 -21.37
N GLU A 15 15.68 7.28 -22.13
CA GLU A 15 15.66 7.24 -23.59
C GLU A 15 16.89 6.53 -24.17
N GLU A 16 17.99 6.47 -23.42
CA GLU A 16 19.23 5.77 -23.80
C GLU A 16 19.57 4.66 -22.79
N GLU A 17 20.04 3.52 -23.29
CA GLU A 17 20.45 2.35 -22.49
C GLU A 17 21.81 2.58 -21.82
N ARG A 18 21.81 3.38 -20.75
CA ARG A 18 22.96 3.54 -19.85
C ARG A 18 22.61 3.02 -18.46
N TYR A 19 23.55 2.34 -17.80
CA TYR A 19 23.40 1.82 -16.42
C TYR A 19 24.61 2.25 -15.58
N TYR A 20 24.37 2.98 -14.48
CA TYR A 20 25.40 3.57 -13.62
C TYR A 20 25.72 2.71 -12.38
N GLY A 21 25.03 1.58 -12.17
CA GLY A 21 25.33 0.64 -11.09
C GLY A 21 24.84 1.03 -9.69
N SER A 22 24.54 2.31 -9.43
CA SER A 22 24.08 2.83 -8.13
C SER A 22 22.60 3.24 -8.08
N GLU A 23 21.85 2.98 -9.15
CA GLU A 23 20.49 3.51 -9.38
C GLU A 23 19.40 2.90 -8.50
N GLY A 24 19.68 1.81 -7.80
CA GLY A 24 18.71 1.08 -6.97
C GLY A 24 18.70 1.49 -5.49
N ASP A 25 19.52 2.45 -5.09
CA ASP A 25 19.61 2.87 -3.69
C ASP A 25 18.40 3.73 -3.29
N LEU A 26 17.52 3.15 -2.47
CA LEU A 26 16.30 3.79 -2.01
C LEU A 26 16.58 4.85 -0.93
N SER A 27 17.70 4.77 -0.21
CA SER A 27 18.05 5.76 0.83
C SER A 27 18.33 7.15 0.27
N GLN A 28 18.61 7.23 -1.04
CA GLN A 28 18.79 8.49 -1.76
C GLN A 28 17.50 9.30 -1.90
N TYR A 29 16.35 8.74 -1.53
CA TYR A 29 15.07 9.43 -1.67
C TYR A 29 14.27 9.38 -0.38
N GLU A 30 14.00 10.58 0.17
CA GLU A 30 13.28 10.80 1.43
C GLU A 30 11.89 10.13 1.46
N ILE A 31 11.21 10.01 0.31
CA ILE A 31 9.97 9.24 0.13
C ILE A 31 10.05 7.82 0.69
N PHE A 32 11.25 7.20 0.69
CA PHE A 32 11.43 5.84 1.20
C PHE A 32 11.77 5.78 2.69
N GLU A 33 11.82 6.91 3.40
CA GLU A 33 12.16 7.02 4.82
C GLU A 33 11.15 7.87 5.62
N GLU A 34 10.35 8.69 4.94
CA GLU A 34 9.31 9.51 5.56
C GLU A 34 8.27 8.66 6.30
N GLU A 35 7.91 9.13 7.50
CA GLU A 35 6.88 8.53 8.34
C GLU A 35 5.50 8.93 7.83
N PHE A 36 4.58 7.96 7.79
CA PHE A 36 3.19 8.26 7.44
C PHE A 36 2.52 9.04 8.57
N PRO A 37 1.82 10.14 8.29
CA PRO A 37 1.13 10.90 9.32
C PRO A 37 0.05 10.02 9.97
N GLN A 38 0.22 9.73 11.26
CA GLN A 38 -0.76 8.98 12.05
C GLN A 38 -1.67 9.93 12.83
N PRO A 39 -2.98 9.65 12.92
CA PRO A 39 -3.87 10.41 13.78
C PRO A 39 -3.52 10.16 15.25
N ILE A 40 -3.49 11.23 16.05
CA ILE A 40 -3.30 11.12 17.49
C ILE A 40 -4.62 10.67 18.11
N LEU A 41 -4.61 9.52 18.78
CA LEU A 41 -5.77 8.99 19.51
C LEU A 41 -5.78 9.57 20.93
N TYR A 42 -6.71 10.49 21.21
CA TYR A 42 -6.84 11.13 22.53
C TYR A 42 -7.75 10.37 23.49
N GLU A 43 -8.61 9.48 22.98
CA GLU A 43 -9.64 8.79 23.74
C GLU A 43 -9.61 7.28 23.52
N GLN A 44 -9.99 6.54 24.56
CA GLN A 44 -10.12 5.09 24.48
C GLN A 44 -11.52 4.72 24.00
N VAL A 45 -11.65 4.39 22.72
CA VAL A 45 -12.91 3.93 22.13
C VAL A 45 -13.08 2.43 22.38
N THR A 46 -14.18 2.02 23.03
CA THR A 46 -14.56 0.61 23.19
C THR A 46 -15.82 0.33 22.37
N THR A 47 -15.72 -0.59 21.41
CA THR A 47 -16.84 -0.94 20.50
C THR A 47 -17.35 -2.35 20.76
N ASN A 48 -18.67 -2.52 20.84
CA ASN A 48 -19.34 -3.83 20.86
C ASN A 48 -20.28 -3.94 19.65
N PHE A 49 -20.20 -5.05 18.92
CA PHE A 49 -21.00 -5.28 17.71
C PHE A 49 -21.97 -6.44 17.93
N PHE A 50 -23.22 -6.28 17.48
CA PHE A 50 -24.25 -7.32 17.50
C PHE A 50 -24.84 -7.51 16.10
N HIS A 51 -24.60 -8.67 15.49
CA HIS A 51 -25.07 -8.97 14.14
C HIS A 51 -26.37 -9.79 14.21
N LYS A 52 -27.52 -9.13 14.08
CA LYS A 52 -28.85 -9.77 14.11
C LYS A 52 -29.02 -10.89 13.08
N ASN A 53 -28.36 -10.76 11.93
CA ASN A 53 -28.18 -11.83 10.95
C ASN A 53 -26.68 -11.90 10.60
N PRO A 54 -25.94 -12.91 11.10
CA PRO A 54 -24.48 -12.98 10.94
C PRO A 54 -24.04 -13.52 9.57
N LYS A 55 -24.97 -13.74 8.62
CA LYS A 55 -24.65 -14.35 7.34
C LYS A 55 -24.41 -13.30 6.26
N ILE A 56 -23.18 -13.22 5.78
CA ILE A 56 -22.81 -12.46 4.58
C ILE A 56 -22.85 -13.44 3.40
N THR A 57 -23.69 -13.17 2.39
CA THR A 57 -23.79 -13.99 1.17
C THR A 57 -23.57 -13.09 -0.03
N VAL A 58 -22.52 -13.35 -0.80
CA VAL A 58 -22.19 -12.62 -2.02
C VAL A 58 -22.39 -13.56 -3.20
N HIS A 59 -23.22 -13.16 -4.16
CA HIS A 59 -23.60 -14.04 -5.28
C HIS A 59 -22.55 -14.04 -6.40
N THR A 60 -22.02 -12.87 -6.77
CA THR A 60 -21.02 -12.77 -7.84
C THR A 60 -20.13 -11.57 -7.58
N ILE A 61 -18.83 -11.74 -7.85
CA ILE A 61 -17.81 -10.71 -7.74
C ILE A 61 -16.97 -10.78 -9.00
N ASN A 62 -16.76 -9.63 -9.63
CA ASN A 62 -15.85 -9.52 -10.75
C ASN A 62 -14.77 -8.50 -10.39
N ILE A 63 -13.51 -8.94 -10.37
CA ILE A 63 -12.35 -8.11 -10.03
C ILE A 63 -11.46 -8.02 -11.27
N THR A 64 -11.26 -6.81 -11.76
CA THR A 64 -10.45 -6.56 -12.97
C THR A 64 -8.96 -6.48 -12.66
N ALA A 65 -8.56 -5.92 -11.51
CA ALA A 65 -7.19 -5.94 -11.00
C ALA A 65 -7.12 -5.58 -9.51
N ILE A 66 -6.05 -6.03 -8.85
CA ILE A 66 -5.64 -5.64 -7.49
C ILE A 66 -4.16 -5.21 -7.60
N SER A 67 -3.83 -4.03 -7.08
CA SER A 67 -2.50 -3.41 -7.23
C SER A 67 -1.53 -3.80 -6.09
N SER A 68 -0.32 -3.23 -6.12
CA SER A 68 0.67 -3.35 -5.05
C SER A 68 0.11 -2.83 -3.72
N SER A 69 0.29 -3.60 -2.64
CA SER A 69 -0.28 -3.31 -1.31
C SER A 69 -1.79 -3.15 -1.26
N ALA A 70 -2.51 -3.89 -2.10
CA ALA A 70 -3.96 -3.90 -2.06
C ALA A 70 -4.48 -5.25 -1.54
N VAL A 71 -5.57 -5.18 -0.76
CA VAL A 71 -6.24 -6.34 -0.17
C VAL A 71 -7.72 -6.27 -0.53
N PHE A 72 -8.26 -7.36 -1.07
CA PHE A 72 -9.69 -7.52 -1.26
C PHE A 72 -10.25 -8.40 -0.15
N GLN A 73 -11.19 -7.88 0.63
CA GLN A 73 -11.69 -8.54 1.84
C GLN A 73 -13.23 -8.52 1.87
N ILE A 74 -13.81 -9.66 2.25
CA ILE A 74 -15.26 -9.84 2.45
C ILE A 74 -15.46 -10.40 3.84
N GLY A 75 -16.32 -9.78 4.64
CA GLY A 75 -16.60 -10.21 6.00
C GLY A 75 -16.17 -9.19 7.04
N SER A 76 -16.10 -9.60 8.31
CA SER A 76 -15.61 -8.75 9.39
C SER A 76 -14.10 -8.94 9.57
N THR A 77 -13.35 -7.85 9.73
CA THR A 77 -11.90 -7.88 10.01
C THR A 77 -11.56 -6.76 10.99
N LYS A 78 -10.47 -6.94 11.75
CA LYS A 78 -10.10 -6.07 12.87
C LYS A 78 -8.87 -5.19 12.58
N ASP A 79 -7.85 -5.64 11.87
CA ASP A 79 -6.74 -4.78 11.38
C ASP A 79 -6.27 -5.21 9.97
N ILE A 80 -5.91 -4.25 9.11
CA ILE A 80 -5.28 -4.40 7.78
C ILE A 80 -4.36 -3.16 7.59
N VAL A 81 -3.04 -3.30 7.51
CA VAL A 81 -2.02 -2.23 7.42
C VAL A 81 -1.24 -2.27 6.09
N CYS A 82 -1.70 -1.58 5.08
CA CYS A 82 -1.06 -1.55 3.76
C CYS A 82 -0.13 -0.33 3.59
N GLU A 83 1.16 -0.48 3.27
CA GLU A 83 2.13 0.55 2.91
C GLU A 83 2.65 0.34 1.46
N THR A 84 2.91 1.37 0.66
CA THR A 84 3.61 1.26 -0.63
C THR A 84 4.28 2.57 -0.97
N ARG A 85 5.56 2.55 -1.35
CA ARG A 85 6.37 3.69 -1.75
C ARG A 85 6.72 3.49 -3.22
N THR A 86 6.30 4.38 -4.11
CA THR A 86 6.60 4.28 -5.54
C THR A 86 7.22 5.57 -6.04
N LYS A 87 8.41 5.49 -6.62
CA LYS A 87 9.08 6.60 -7.30
C LYS A 87 9.36 6.22 -8.74
N HIS A 88 8.82 6.98 -9.68
CA HIS A 88 9.13 6.87 -11.10
C HIS A 88 9.94 8.07 -11.54
N ILE A 89 11.11 7.81 -12.13
CA ILE A 89 12.02 8.82 -12.64
C ILE A 89 12.15 8.59 -14.13
N ARG A 90 11.93 9.64 -14.92
CA ARG A 90 12.15 9.60 -16.37
C ARG A 90 13.28 10.56 -16.72
N HIS A 91 14.32 10.04 -17.35
CA HIS A 91 15.41 10.85 -17.91
C HIS A 91 15.15 11.05 -19.39
N PHE A 92 14.92 12.30 -19.77
CA PHE A 92 14.84 12.75 -21.15
C PHE A 92 16.21 13.18 -21.61
N LYS A 93 16.48 13.03 -22.91
CA LYS A 93 17.64 13.64 -23.54
C LYS A 93 17.34 15.11 -23.79
N ASP A 94 18.32 15.98 -23.52
CA ASP A 94 18.28 17.39 -23.96
C ASP A 94 18.33 17.50 -25.49
#